data_AF-A0A382S5V1-F1
#
_entry.id   AF-A0A382S5V1-F1
#
_cell.length_a   1.000
_cell.length_b   1.000
_cell.length_c   1.000
_cell.angle_alpha   90.00
_cell.angle_beta   90.00
_cell.angle_gamma   90.00
#
_symmetry.space_group_name_H-M   'P 1'
#
loop_
_entity.id
_entity.type
_entity.pdbx_description
1 polymer ?
#
loop_
_entity_poly.entity_id
_entity_poly.type
_entity_poly.pdbx_seq_one_letter_code
_entity_poly.pdbx_strand_id
1 'polypeptide(L)'
;MPILETWKTRTRVSRSTTSALVHFGIAVIIVIVSVTLIMEELELPKHALFQALGIFCALSGILFVGKRKPMLTRSFGAANRITLVRACMTSILASLIGSATQLTEKEIWILVLFAAVALALDGLDGWVARYFHTGSPFGAAFDLEVDALFILTLAVIAWELNKVGSWVLLIGVMRYLFLAASWMFPTL
;
A
#
# COMPACT_ATOMS: atom_id res chain seq x y z
N MET A 1 -6.74 -23.26 48.78
CA MET A 1 -7.57 -23.71 47.66
C MET A 1 -7.12 -22.99 46.40
N PRO A 2 -6.91 -23.70 45.29
CA PRO A 2 -6.03 -23.27 44.22
C PRO A 2 -6.80 -22.66 43.04
N ILE A 3 -6.10 -21.84 42.26
CA ILE A 3 -6.28 -21.67 40.80
C ILE A 3 -7.42 -20.74 40.34
N LEU A 4 -7.05 -19.47 40.17
CA LEU A 4 -7.63 -18.52 39.22
C LEU A 4 -7.29 -18.94 37.76
N GLU A 5 -7.73 -20.12 37.34
CA GLU A 5 -7.81 -20.47 35.91
C GLU A 5 -9.17 -20.03 35.41
N THR A 6 -9.18 -19.18 34.37
CA THR A 6 -10.09 -19.19 33.20
C THR A 6 -10.23 -17.82 32.54
N TRP A 7 -9.14 -17.08 32.36
CA TRP A 7 -9.09 -16.00 31.37
C TRP A 7 -8.04 -16.24 30.28
N LYS A 8 -7.87 -17.51 29.88
CA LYS A 8 -7.39 -17.81 28.52
C LYS A 8 -8.55 -17.56 27.56
N THR A 9 -8.76 -16.29 27.23
CA THR A 9 -9.43 -15.93 25.97
C THR A 9 -8.54 -16.42 24.84
N ARG A 10 -8.63 -17.72 24.53
CA ARG A 10 -8.24 -18.28 23.24
C ARG A 10 -9.16 -17.64 22.21
N THR A 11 -8.84 -16.43 21.78
CA THR A 11 -9.29 -15.95 20.48
C THR A 11 -8.64 -16.89 19.48
N ARG A 12 -9.44 -17.86 19.02
CA ARG A 12 -9.08 -18.81 17.99
C ARG A 12 -8.97 -17.97 16.71
N VAL A 13 -7.84 -17.28 16.52
CA VAL A 13 -7.50 -16.60 15.26
C VAL A 13 -7.65 -17.66 14.20
N SER A 14 -8.66 -17.51 13.33
CA SER A 14 -8.90 -18.48 12.28
C SER A 14 -7.61 -18.55 11.46
N ARG A 15 -6.99 -19.72 11.48
CA ARG A 15 -5.82 -20.00 10.66
C ARG A 15 -6.32 -20.07 9.23
N SER A 16 -6.45 -18.92 8.58
CA SER A 16 -6.60 -18.86 7.13
C SER A 16 -5.33 -19.49 6.55
N THR A 17 -5.49 -20.69 5.99
CA THR A 17 -4.46 -21.56 5.42
C THR A 17 -4.01 -21.10 4.03
N THR A 18 -4.35 -19.88 3.64
CA THR A 18 -3.96 -19.31 2.34
C THR A 18 -2.61 -18.63 2.47
N SER A 19 -1.63 -19.13 1.70
CA SER A 19 -0.30 -18.55 1.62
C SER A 19 -0.36 -17.08 1.18
N ALA A 20 0.49 -16.22 1.76
CA ALA A 20 0.60 -14.81 1.36
C ALA A 20 0.76 -14.67 -0.17
N LEU A 21 1.47 -15.59 -0.81
CA LEU A 21 1.65 -15.64 -2.27
C LEU A 21 0.33 -15.64 -3.04
N VAL A 22 -0.71 -16.33 -2.54
CA VAL A 22 -2.03 -16.37 -3.19
C VAL A 22 -2.68 -14.99 -3.13
N HIS A 23 -2.62 -14.31 -1.99
CA HIS A 23 -3.17 -12.96 -1.85
C HIS A 23 -2.45 -11.97 -2.76
N PHE A 24 -1.12 -12.01 -2.83
CA PHE A 24 -0.34 -11.18 -3.75
C PHE A 24 -0.66 -11.51 -5.23
N GLY A 25 -0.81 -12.78 -5.58
CA GLY A 25 -1.20 -13.18 -6.93
C GLY A 25 -2.58 -12.66 -7.35
N ILE A 26 -3.56 -12.76 -6.45
CA ILE A 26 -4.91 -12.19 -6.67
C ILE A 26 -4.81 -10.66 -6.81
N ALA A 27 -4.01 -10.00 -5.97
CA ALA A 27 -3.80 -8.55 -6.03
C ALA A 27 -3.22 -8.10 -7.37
N VAL A 28 -2.26 -8.83 -7.93
CA VAL A 28 -1.73 -8.56 -9.29
C VAL A 28 -2.85 -8.61 -10.32
N ILE A 29 -3.68 -9.65 -10.30
CA ILE A 29 -4.80 -9.78 -11.25
C ILE A 29 -5.77 -8.60 -11.12
N ILE A 30 -6.11 -8.21 -9.89
CA ILE A 30 -6.98 -7.06 -9.62
C ILE A 30 -6.37 -5.77 -10.19
N VAL A 31 -5.06 -5.54 -9.99
CA VAL A 31 -4.37 -4.36 -10.54
C VAL A 31 -4.40 -4.37 -12.06
N ILE A 32 -4.09 -5.51 -12.70
CA ILE A 32 -4.13 -5.63 -14.17
C ILE A 32 -5.53 -5.27 -14.68
N VAL A 33 -6.56 -5.95 -14.17
CA VAL A 33 -7.95 -5.76 -14.63
C VAL A 33 -8.40 -4.32 -14.40
N SER A 34 -8.14 -3.76 -13.22
CA SER A 34 -8.56 -2.40 -12.89
C SER A 34 -7.88 -1.37 -13.79
N VAL A 35 -6.57 -1.49 -14.00
CA VAL A 35 -5.82 -0.55 -14.85
C VAL A 35 -6.22 -0.70 -16.32
N THR A 36 -6.46 -1.91 -16.83
CA THR A 36 -6.93 -2.08 -18.21
C THR A 36 -8.30 -1.44 -18.44
N LEU A 37 -9.22 -1.56 -17.49
CA LEU A 37 -10.54 -0.92 -17.58
C LEU A 37 -10.41 0.62 -17.53
N ILE A 38 -9.54 1.14 -16.66
CA ILE A 38 -9.28 2.59 -16.57
C ILE A 38 -8.61 3.10 -17.85
N MET A 39 -7.71 2.33 -18.45
CA MET A 39 -7.06 2.69 -19.71
C MET A 39 -8.06 2.78 -20.87
N GLU A 40 -9.05 1.90 -20.91
CA GLU A 40 -10.11 1.94 -21.92
C GLU A 40 -11.02 3.16 -21.71
N GLU A 41 -11.41 3.45 -20.47
CA GLU A 41 -12.32 4.57 -20.16
C GLU A 41 -11.68 5.94 -20.31
N LEU A 42 -10.41 6.09 -19.91
CA LEU A 42 -9.68 7.36 -19.88
C LEU A 42 -8.70 7.52 -21.06
N GLU A 43 -8.75 6.61 -22.03
CA GLU A 43 -7.86 6.57 -23.21
C GLU A 43 -6.35 6.67 -22.84
N LEU A 44 -5.98 6.11 -21.68
CA LEU A 44 -4.62 6.23 -21.15
C LEU A 44 -3.61 5.48 -22.02
N PRO A 45 -2.36 5.96 -22.05
CA PRO A 45 -1.30 5.30 -22.79
C PRO A 45 -0.95 3.92 -22.20
N LYS A 46 -0.48 3.01 -23.06
CA LYS A 46 -0.12 1.62 -22.69
C LYS A 46 0.94 1.50 -21.60
N HIS A 47 1.73 2.55 -21.36
CA HIS A 47 2.73 2.56 -20.30
C HIS A 47 2.14 2.63 -18.90
N ALA A 48 0.88 3.06 -18.74
CA ALA A 48 0.16 3.09 -17.46
C ALA A 48 0.12 1.72 -16.77
N LEU A 49 -0.14 0.64 -17.54
CA LEU A 49 -0.13 -0.73 -17.02
C LEU A 49 1.26 -1.15 -16.53
N PHE A 50 2.30 -0.83 -17.30
CA PHE A 50 3.68 -1.17 -16.93
C PHE A 50 4.15 -0.39 -15.69
N GLN A 51 3.73 0.87 -15.53
CA GLN A 51 4.00 1.66 -14.32
C GLN A 51 3.31 1.05 -13.10
N ALA A 52 2.01 0.75 -13.19
CA ALA A 52 1.24 0.16 -12.10
C ALA A 52 1.83 -1.17 -11.63
N LEU A 53 2.12 -2.06 -12.58
CA LEU A 53 2.74 -3.36 -12.31
C LEU A 53 4.16 -3.20 -11.79
N GLY A 54 4.95 -2.31 -12.39
CA GLY A 54 6.31 -2.03 -11.95
C GLY A 54 6.36 -1.58 -10.49
N ILE A 55 5.48 -0.66 -10.09
CA ILE A 55 5.39 -0.15 -8.72
C ILE A 55 4.89 -1.23 -7.77
N PHE A 56 3.83 -1.96 -8.14
CA PHE A 56 3.30 -3.04 -7.30
C PHE A 56 4.33 -4.16 -7.09
N CYS A 57 5.03 -4.57 -8.15
CA CYS A 57 6.09 -5.58 -8.10
C CYS A 57 7.31 -5.08 -7.34
N ALA A 58 7.71 -3.81 -7.48
CA ALA A 58 8.82 -3.22 -6.73
C ALA A 58 8.51 -3.18 -5.23
N LEU A 59 7.33 -2.68 -4.84
CA LEU A 59 6.85 -2.67 -3.46
C LEU A 59 6.84 -4.09 -2.89
N SER A 60 6.22 -5.03 -3.60
CA SER A 60 6.19 -6.44 -3.21
C SER A 60 7.60 -6.99 -3.06
N GLY A 61 8.49 -6.74 -4.03
CA GLY A 61 9.88 -7.20 -4.05
C GLY A 61 10.70 -6.70 -2.86
N ILE A 62 10.61 -5.41 -2.52
CA ILE A 62 11.30 -4.81 -1.37
C ILE A 62 10.88 -5.51 -0.07
N LEU A 63 9.58 -5.76 0.10
CA LEU A 63 9.04 -6.47 1.27
C LEU A 63 9.49 -7.94 1.30
N PHE A 64 9.46 -8.60 0.14
CA PHE A 64 9.91 -9.98 -0.02
C PHE A 64 11.42 -10.13 0.20
N VAL A 65 12.26 -9.13 -0.08
CA VAL A 65 13.71 -9.23 0.16
C VAL A 65 14.03 -8.92 1.63
N GLY A 66 13.42 -7.87 2.20
CA GLY A 66 13.75 -7.40 3.55
C GLY A 66 13.18 -8.24 4.69
N LYS A 67 12.08 -9.00 4.49
CA LYS A 67 11.34 -9.66 5.58
C LYS A 67 10.85 -11.09 5.26
N ARG A 68 11.62 -11.89 4.50
CA ARG A 68 11.26 -13.28 4.07
C ARG A 68 10.77 -14.21 5.19
N LYS A 69 11.47 -14.22 6.34
CA LYS A 69 11.24 -15.25 7.39
C LYS A 69 9.90 -15.10 8.13
N PRO A 70 9.49 -13.90 8.60
CA PRO A 70 8.18 -13.70 9.23
C PRO A 70 6.97 -14.00 8.33
N MET A 71 7.11 -13.78 7.01
CA MET A 71 6.02 -13.90 6.01
C MET A 71 5.54 -15.34 5.78
N LEU A 72 6.47 -16.31 5.81
CA LEU A 72 6.18 -17.71 5.48
C LEU A 72 5.64 -18.50 6.68
N THR A 73 5.86 -18.02 7.90
CA THR A 73 5.57 -18.77 9.14
C THR A 73 4.32 -18.33 9.88
N ARG A 74 3.68 -17.20 9.51
CA ARG A 74 2.48 -16.67 10.17
C ARG A 74 1.35 -16.43 9.17
N SER A 75 0.12 -16.72 9.60
CA SER A 75 -1.10 -16.47 8.82
C SER A 75 -1.19 -15.01 8.39
N PHE A 76 -1.53 -14.77 7.12
CA PHE A 76 -1.75 -13.42 6.59
C PHE A 76 -2.99 -12.82 7.28
N GLY A 77 -2.76 -11.90 8.21
CA GLY A 77 -3.80 -11.30 9.06
C GLY A 77 -4.78 -10.43 8.27
N ALA A 78 -5.91 -10.08 8.89
CA ALA A 78 -6.90 -9.19 8.29
C ALA A 78 -6.31 -7.81 7.95
N ALA A 79 -5.50 -7.25 8.85
CA ALA A 79 -4.80 -5.98 8.62
C ALA A 79 -3.93 -6.03 7.35
N ASN A 80 -3.08 -7.06 7.19
CA ASN A 80 -2.23 -7.18 5.99
C ASN A 80 -3.03 -7.27 4.68
N ARG A 81 -4.27 -7.79 4.70
CA ARG A 81 -5.13 -7.82 3.50
C ARG A 81 -5.62 -6.44 3.13
N ILE A 82 -5.95 -5.61 4.11
CA ILE A 82 -6.41 -4.25 3.85
C ILE A 82 -5.22 -3.39 3.39
N THR A 83 -4.04 -3.54 4.01
CA THR A 83 -2.79 -2.93 3.50
C THR A 83 -2.49 -3.36 2.06
N LEU A 84 -2.78 -4.62 1.69
CA LEU A 84 -2.64 -5.10 0.32
C LEU A 84 -3.64 -4.44 -0.64
N VAL A 85 -4.89 -4.24 -0.21
CA VAL A 85 -5.87 -3.46 -0.98
C VAL A 85 -5.38 -2.02 -1.18
N ARG A 86 -4.82 -1.39 -0.13
CA ARG A 86 -4.20 -0.05 -0.22
C ARG A 86 -3.03 -0.02 -1.19
N ALA A 87 -2.19 -1.08 -1.21
CA ALA A 87 -1.12 -1.22 -2.18
C ALA A 87 -1.65 -1.31 -3.63
N CYS A 88 -2.75 -2.02 -3.86
CA CYS A 88 -3.41 -2.05 -5.18
C CYS A 88 -3.93 -0.66 -5.57
N MET A 89 -4.65 0.01 -4.67
CA MET A 89 -5.17 1.37 -4.92
C MET A 89 -4.05 2.36 -5.24
N THR A 90 -2.96 2.29 -4.49
CA THR A 90 -1.76 3.13 -4.72
C THR A 90 -1.13 2.85 -6.08
N SER A 91 -1.06 1.58 -6.49
CA SER A 91 -0.50 1.20 -7.80
C SER A 91 -1.39 1.64 -8.95
N ILE A 92 -2.72 1.61 -8.77
CA ILE A 92 -3.68 2.16 -9.73
C ILE A 92 -3.52 3.68 -9.85
N LEU A 93 -3.42 4.40 -8.73
CA LEU A 93 -3.16 5.84 -8.76
C LEU A 93 -1.85 6.16 -9.46
N ALA A 94 -0.80 5.38 -9.21
CA ALA A 94 0.50 5.59 -9.83
C ALA A 94 0.52 5.30 -11.33
N SER A 95 -0.46 4.56 -11.86
CA SER A 95 -0.65 4.38 -13.30
C SER A 95 -1.02 5.68 -14.04
N LEU A 96 -1.53 6.68 -13.30
CA LEU A 96 -1.95 7.97 -13.85
C LEU A 96 -0.78 8.97 -13.95
N ILE A 97 0.39 8.64 -13.38
CA ILE A 97 1.58 9.49 -13.43
C ILE A 97 2.01 9.67 -14.89
N GLY A 98 2.16 10.92 -15.31
CA GLY A 98 2.49 11.33 -16.67
C GLY A 98 1.27 11.51 -17.58
N SER A 99 0.09 11.14 -17.11
CA SER A 99 -1.19 11.32 -17.83
C SER A 99 -2.22 12.11 -17.02
N ALA A 100 -1.89 12.53 -15.78
CA ALA A 100 -2.82 13.22 -14.90
C ALA A 100 -3.36 14.53 -15.50
N THR A 101 -2.58 15.23 -16.34
CA THR A 101 -3.00 16.46 -17.01
C THR A 101 -4.06 16.26 -18.09
N GLN A 102 -4.27 15.03 -18.55
CA GLN A 102 -5.28 14.68 -19.55
C GLN A 102 -6.67 14.49 -18.91
N LEU A 103 -6.71 14.35 -17.58
CA LEU A 103 -7.94 14.10 -16.85
C LEU A 103 -8.84 15.33 -16.84
N THR A 104 -10.13 15.09 -17.00
CA THR A 104 -11.16 16.13 -16.84
C THR A 104 -11.29 16.53 -15.36
N GLU A 105 -11.88 17.70 -15.09
CA GLU A 105 -12.12 18.14 -13.71
C GLU A 105 -12.95 17.12 -12.90
N LYS A 106 -13.94 16.48 -13.55
CA LYS A 106 -14.76 15.42 -12.95
C LYS A 106 -13.90 14.21 -12.55
N GLU A 107 -12.99 13.78 -13.42
CA GLU A 107 -12.10 12.64 -13.16
C GLU A 107 -11.09 12.94 -12.05
N ILE A 108 -10.60 14.18 -11.97
CA ILE A 108 -9.73 14.61 -10.86
C ILE A 108 -10.48 14.50 -9.53
N TRP A 109 -11.75 14.89 -9.45
CA TRP A 109 -12.54 14.72 -8.23
C TRP A 109 -12.79 13.25 -7.88
N ILE A 110 -12.98 12.38 -8.87
CA ILE A 110 -13.08 10.93 -8.66
C ILE A 110 -11.75 10.38 -8.12
N LEU A 111 -10.62 10.81 -8.66
CA LEU A 111 -9.27 10.46 -8.19
C LEU A 111 -9.08 10.90 -6.74
N VAL A 112 -9.47 12.14 -6.40
CA VAL A 112 -9.41 12.66 -5.02
C VAL A 112 -10.28 11.82 -4.08
N LEU A 113 -11.49 11.45 -4.48
CA LEU A 113 -12.36 10.57 -3.69
C LEU A 113 -11.72 9.19 -3.50
N PHE A 114 -11.14 8.62 -4.55
CA PHE A 114 -10.46 7.34 -4.50
C PHE A 114 -9.24 7.37 -3.55
N ALA A 115 -8.45 8.44 -3.61
CA ALA A 115 -7.34 8.67 -2.70
C ALA A 115 -7.82 8.87 -1.25
N ALA A 116 -8.92 9.60 -1.04
CA ALA A 116 -9.52 9.79 0.29
C ALA A 116 -10.01 8.45 0.88
N VAL A 117 -10.58 7.57 0.06
CA VAL A 117 -10.96 6.21 0.48
C VAL A 117 -9.72 5.39 0.86
N ALA A 118 -8.66 5.44 0.05
CA ALA A 118 -7.40 4.74 0.35
C ALA A 118 -6.77 5.24 1.67
N LEU A 119 -6.88 6.53 1.96
CA LEU A 119 -6.45 7.14 3.22
C LEU A 119 -7.36 6.77 4.40
N ALA A 120 -8.67 6.68 4.19
CA ALA A 120 -9.59 6.24 5.24
C ALA A 120 -9.37 4.76 5.63
N LEU A 121 -9.01 3.92 4.64
CA LEU A 121 -8.64 2.52 4.87
C LEU A 121 -7.37 2.38 5.74
N ASP A 122 -6.43 3.32 5.66
CA ASP A 122 -5.23 3.35 6.51
C ASP A 122 -5.58 3.42 8.01
N GLY A 123 -6.45 4.37 8.37
CA GLY A 123 -6.89 4.54 9.75
C GLY A 123 -7.67 3.33 10.29
N LEU A 124 -8.40 2.63 9.43
CA LEU A 124 -9.11 1.40 9.78
C LEU A 124 -8.15 0.27 10.16
N ASP A 125 -7.02 0.14 9.46
CA ASP A 125 -6.01 -0.90 9.73
C ASP A 125 -5.32 -0.70 11.07
N GLY A 126 -4.95 0.55 11.38
CA GLY A 126 -4.39 0.92 12.67
C GLY A 126 -5.36 0.64 13.82
N TRP A 127 -6.66 0.89 13.63
CA TRP A 127 -7.69 0.57 14.61
C TRP A 127 -7.88 -0.94 14.79
N VAL A 128 -8.03 -1.69 13.69
CA VAL A 128 -8.19 -3.16 13.70
C VAL A 128 -6.96 -3.84 14.31
N ALA A 129 -5.75 -3.42 13.97
CA ALA A 129 -4.52 -4.00 14.50
C ALA A 129 -4.40 -3.82 16.02
N ARG A 130 -4.80 -2.65 16.55
CA ARG A 130 -4.86 -2.36 17.99
C ARG A 130 -5.98 -3.13 18.68
N TYR A 131 -7.15 -3.22 18.05
CA TYR A 131 -8.31 -3.91 18.60
C TYR A 131 -8.13 -5.43 18.69
N PHE A 132 -7.48 -6.04 17.69
CA PHE A 132 -7.29 -7.49 17.64
C PHE A 132 -5.91 -7.95 18.16
N HIS A 133 -5.04 -7.04 18.61
CA HIS A 133 -3.64 -7.34 19.00
C HIS A 133 -2.87 -8.16 17.94
N THR A 134 -3.16 -7.93 16.66
CA THR A 134 -2.57 -8.67 15.53
C THR A 134 -1.36 -7.98 14.92
N GLY A 135 -0.82 -6.96 15.59
CA GLY A 135 0.36 -6.23 15.17
C GLY A 135 1.54 -7.17 14.89
N SER A 136 2.09 -7.09 13.69
CA SER A 136 3.29 -7.85 13.30
C SER A 136 4.38 -6.90 12.80
N PRO A 137 5.67 -7.17 13.07
CA PRO A 137 6.76 -6.35 12.54
C PRO A 137 6.82 -6.31 11.00
N PHE A 138 6.22 -7.31 10.34
CA PHE A 138 6.05 -7.32 8.89
C PHE A 138 4.95 -6.34 8.47
N GLY A 139 3.76 -6.45 9.07
CA GLY A 139 2.62 -5.56 8.76
C GLY A 139 2.98 -4.10 8.98
N ALA A 140 3.68 -3.78 10.07
CA ALA A 140 4.13 -2.41 10.34
C ALA A 140 5.12 -1.88 9.28
N ALA A 141 6.01 -2.73 8.76
CA ALA A 141 6.89 -2.34 7.67
C ALA A 141 6.13 -2.22 6.34
N PHE A 142 5.15 -3.10 6.09
CA PHE A 142 4.35 -3.07 4.88
C PHE A 142 3.50 -1.81 4.79
N ASP A 143 2.77 -1.50 5.86
CA ASP A 143 1.91 -0.32 6.00
C ASP A 143 2.70 0.96 5.72
N LEU A 144 3.85 1.09 6.38
CA LEU A 144 4.73 2.24 6.27
C LEU A 144 5.39 2.41 4.88
N GLU A 145 5.63 1.32 4.13
CA GLU A 145 6.09 1.42 2.73
C GLU A 145 4.93 1.80 1.79
N VAL A 146 3.72 1.27 2.02
CA VAL A 146 2.53 1.63 1.24
C VAL A 146 2.17 3.10 1.45
N ASP A 147 2.22 3.59 2.69
CA ASP A 147 1.98 5.00 3.03
C ASP A 147 2.95 5.93 2.31
N ALA A 148 4.24 5.58 2.34
CA ALA A 148 5.27 6.38 1.69
C ALA A 148 5.09 6.42 0.17
N LEU A 149 4.78 5.29 -0.47
CA LEU A 149 4.44 5.24 -1.88
C LEU A 149 3.17 6.04 -2.20
N PHE A 150 2.17 5.96 -1.34
CA PHE A 150 0.91 6.67 -1.53
C PHE A 150 1.11 8.18 -1.50
N ILE A 151 1.80 8.70 -0.49
CA ILE A 151 2.14 10.13 -0.38
C ILE A 151 3.01 10.57 -1.56
N LEU A 152 4.01 9.78 -1.95
CA LEU A 152 4.84 10.10 -3.12
C LEU A 152 4.01 10.17 -4.40
N THR A 153 3.13 9.21 -4.62
CA THR A 153 2.23 9.16 -5.79
C THR A 153 1.35 10.40 -5.85
N LEU A 154 0.71 10.76 -4.73
CA LEU A 154 -0.11 11.96 -4.66
C LEU A 154 0.70 13.24 -4.85
N ALA A 155 1.91 13.32 -4.31
CA ALA A 155 2.79 14.47 -4.50
C ALA A 155 3.16 14.67 -5.98
N VAL A 156 3.46 13.57 -6.69
CA VAL A 156 3.75 13.61 -8.13
C VAL A 156 2.53 14.06 -8.92
N ILE A 157 1.35 13.45 -8.69
CA ILE A 157 0.12 13.83 -9.38
C ILE A 157 -0.26 15.30 -9.11
N ALA A 158 -0.15 15.76 -7.87
CA ALA A 158 -0.46 17.14 -7.50
C ALA A 158 0.49 18.15 -8.16
N TRP A 159 1.76 17.78 -8.32
CA TRP A 159 2.75 18.56 -9.05
C TRP A 159 2.46 18.59 -10.56
N GLU A 160 2.13 17.44 -11.18
CA GLU A 160 1.76 17.36 -12.60
C GLU A 160 0.53 18.23 -12.94
N LEU A 161 -0.45 18.25 -12.04
CA LEU A 161 -1.64 19.09 -12.17
C LEU A 161 -1.38 20.59 -11.93
N ASN A 162 -0.12 21.00 -11.71
CA ASN A 162 0.30 22.37 -11.39
C ASN A 162 -0.47 22.99 -10.21
N LYS A 163 -0.93 22.18 -9.25
CA LYS A 163 -1.65 22.67 -8.06
C LYS A 163 -0.70 23.11 -6.95
N VAL A 164 0.51 22.56 -6.94
CA VAL A 164 1.57 22.81 -5.95
C VAL A 164 2.93 22.85 -6.64
N GLY A 165 3.88 23.55 -6.03
CA GLY A 165 5.26 23.61 -6.54
C GLY A 165 6.02 22.29 -6.36
N SER A 166 7.14 22.15 -7.07
CA SER A 166 7.99 20.94 -7.05
C SER A 166 8.55 20.58 -5.66
N TRP A 167 8.54 21.52 -4.71
CA TRP A 167 8.92 21.28 -3.31
C TRP A 167 8.06 20.18 -2.65
N VAL A 168 6.82 19.95 -3.11
CA VAL A 168 5.96 18.87 -2.59
C VAL A 168 6.59 17.48 -2.79
N LEU A 169 7.41 17.31 -3.84
CA LEU A 169 8.08 16.05 -4.13
C LEU A 169 9.04 15.66 -3.00
N LEU A 170 9.63 16.65 -2.30
CA LEU A 170 10.48 16.42 -1.13
C LEU A 170 9.74 15.69 -0.01
N ILE A 171 8.45 16.00 0.19
CA ILE A 171 7.61 15.32 1.19
C ILE A 171 7.46 13.85 0.81
N GLY A 172 7.18 13.57 -0.47
CA GLY A 172 7.04 12.21 -0.98
C GLY A 172 8.32 11.39 -0.90
N VAL A 173 9.48 12.00 -1.19
CA VAL A 173 10.77 11.27 -1.17
C VAL A 173 11.39 11.16 0.21
N MET A 174 10.91 11.90 1.22
CA MET A 174 11.54 12.01 2.54
C MET A 174 11.80 10.66 3.21
N ARG A 175 10.87 9.72 3.08
CA ARG A 175 11.02 8.35 3.60
C ARG A 175 12.21 7.62 3.01
N TYR A 176 12.37 7.72 1.69
CA TYR A 176 13.45 7.05 0.96
C TYR A 176 14.79 7.73 1.22
N LEU A 177 14.79 9.06 1.36
CA LEU A 177 15.97 9.81 1.79
C LEU A 177 16.41 9.38 3.20
N PHE A 178 15.47 9.23 4.14
CA PHE A 178 15.79 8.76 5.49
C PHE A 178 16.31 7.31 5.48
N LEU A 179 15.73 6.43 4.65
CA LEU A 179 16.22 5.06 4.49
C LEU A 179 17.64 5.02 3.91
N ALA A 180 17.91 5.80 2.86
CA ALA A 180 19.25 5.92 2.29
C ALA A 180 20.25 6.49 3.31
N ALA A 181 19.84 7.51 4.08
CA ALA A 181 20.64 8.07 5.15
C ALA A 181 20.94 7.06 6.27
N SER A 182 19.99 6.20 6.62
CA SER A 182 20.19 5.15 7.64
C SER A 182 21.25 4.11 7.24
N TRP A 183 21.47 3.89 5.93
CA TRP A 183 22.57 3.04 5.45
C TRP A 183 23.93 3.71 5.57
N MET A 184 23.98 5.03 5.43
CA MET A 184 25.20 5.82 5.57
C MET A 184 25.55 6.11 7.04
N PHE A 185 24.52 6.24 7.89
CA PHE A 185 24.64 6.57 9.31
C PHE A 185 23.84 5.55 10.14
N PRO A 186 24.42 4.38 10.47
CA PRO A 186 23.72 3.28 11.13
C PRO A 186 23.27 3.57 12.59
N THR A 187 23.52 4.77 13.10
CA THR A 187 23.10 5.25 14.42
C THR A 187 21.76 6.00 14.42
N LEU A 188 21.12 6.17 13.26
CA LEU A 188 19.80 6.81 13.09
C LEU A 188 18.63 5.83 13.27
#